data_AF-A0A914CGS4-F1
#
_entry.id   AF-A0A914CGS4-F1
#
_cell.length_a   1.000
_cell.length_b   1.000
_cell.length_c   1.000
_cell.angle_alpha   90.00
_cell.angle_beta   90.00
_cell.angle_gamma   90.00
#
_symmetry.space_group_name_H-M   'P 1'
#
loop_
_entity.id
_entity.type
_entity.pdbx_description
1 polymer ?
#
loop_
_entity_poly.entity_id
_entity_poly.type
_entity_poly.pdbx_seq_one_letter_code
_entity_poly.pdbx_strand_id
1 'polypeptide(L)'
;MKLLTIENQTNNDNPPLPNKLKLIQDLLDSKRYDPRVIPILDESRPLRVHITMSFYQIILVNEPEQNIKLNVWMIQRWTDELLGWNPHEYGLINTTTFPHDSVWVPDTYVYNSVVMNPEETERYMSIRADSLYWEGLHGSKMSFLYPAIYTISCKFNILYFPYDQQNCTIILGSWTSDSASLDYYADEDVNLQSYISNEEWSVVSFKIYRHEYLYPCCPNPWVVLEASLVIRRKPLFYIFNLIVPTSIITIVAVVGFFTPASTGDERTEKFNLGITTLLAMSILLLMVADQMPTTSEFVPLISWYFLVIMIIIAIGTFLTNIMIHIQNRHRYGQFPSPKIRYLFFSCIARLLFDSIPSELHLLWRELKVSIKS
;
A
#
# COMPACT_ATOMS: atom_id res chain seq x y z
N MET A 1 -27.91 -32.90 -23.49
CA MET A 1 -28.43 -31.89 -24.44
C MET A 1 -28.31 -32.51 -25.83
N LYS A 2 -29.44 -32.91 -26.45
CA LYS A 2 -29.45 -33.61 -27.74
C LYS A 2 -29.06 -32.62 -28.84
N LEU A 3 -27.89 -32.82 -29.46
CA LEU A 3 -27.58 -32.23 -30.77
C LEU A 3 -28.61 -32.78 -31.76
N LEU A 4 -29.45 -31.90 -32.31
CA LEU A 4 -30.31 -32.22 -33.42
C LEU A 4 -29.43 -32.39 -34.66
N THR A 5 -29.17 -33.65 -35.03
CA THR A 5 -28.75 -34.02 -36.37
C THR A 5 -29.90 -33.71 -37.32
N ILE A 6 -29.74 -32.65 -38.12
CA ILE A 6 -30.64 -32.34 -39.23
C ILE A 6 -30.23 -33.28 -40.38
N GLU A 7 -31.09 -34.25 -40.67
CA GLU A 7 -30.97 -35.09 -41.86
C GLU A 7 -31.19 -34.27 -43.14
N ASN A 8 -30.39 -34.60 -44.15
CA ASN A 8 -30.42 -34.03 -45.49
C ASN A 8 -31.83 -34.08 -46.11
N GLN A 9 -32.47 -32.92 -46.22
CA GLN A 9 -33.44 -32.63 -47.27
C GLN A 9 -32.83 -31.59 -48.20
N THR A 10 -32.54 -32.00 -49.43
CA THR A 10 -32.20 -31.14 -50.56
C THR A 10 -33.43 -30.30 -50.93
N ASN A 11 -33.61 -29.17 -50.26
CA ASN A 11 -34.44 -28.05 -50.70
C ASN A 11 -33.58 -26.79 -50.63
N ASN A 12 -33.48 -26.09 -51.75
CA ASN A 12 -32.60 -24.94 -51.97
C ASN A 12 -33.08 -23.64 -51.29
N ASP A 13 -33.75 -23.76 -50.15
CA ASP A 13 -34.18 -22.63 -49.32
C ASP A 13 -33.48 -22.78 -47.97
N ASN A 14 -32.19 -22.46 -47.93
CA ASN A 14 -31.54 -22.19 -46.65
C ASN A 14 -32.35 -21.09 -45.96
N PRO A 15 -32.84 -21.30 -44.72
CA PRO A 15 -33.60 -20.28 -44.01
C PRO A 15 -32.77 -18.99 -43.95
N PRO A 16 -33.40 -17.81 -44.09
CA PRO A 16 -32.68 -16.55 -44.09
C PRO A 16 -31.85 -16.46 -42.81
N LEU A 17 -30.56 -16.21 -42.99
CA LEU A 17 -29.59 -16.13 -41.90
C LEU A 17 -30.09 -15.10 -40.87
N PRO A 18 -30.04 -15.38 -39.56
CA PRO A 18 -30.44 -14.40 -38.55
C PRO A 18 -29.71 -13.07 -38.77
N ASN A 19 -30.44 -11.94 -38.75
CA ASN A 19 -29.87 -10.62 -39.07
C ASN A 19 -28.59 -10.30 -38.29
N LYS A 20 -28.51 -10.73 -37.01
CA LYS A 20 -27.34 -10.57 -36.17
C LYS A 20 -26.14 -11.40 -36.65
N LEU A 21 -26.37 -12.63 -37.12
CA LEU A 21 -25.31 -13.48 -37.65
C LEU A 21 -24.79 -12.91 -38.98
N LYS A 22 -25.70 -12.45 -39.85
CA LYS A 22 -25.35 -11.76 -41.09
C LYS A 22 -24.49 -10.51 -40.82
N LEU A 23 -24.93 -9.67 -39.88
CA LEU A 23 -24.19 -8.48 -39.47
C LEU A 23 -22.77 -8.79 -39.02
N ILE A 24 -22.59 -9.80 -38.15
CA ILE A 24 -21.27 -10.16 -37.63
C ILE A 24 -20.37 -10.69 -38.76
N GLN A 25 -20.91 -11.52 -39.67
CA GLN A 25 -20.14 -12.03 -40.81
C GLN A 25 -19.71 -10.92 -41.78
N ASP A 26 -20.59 -9.96 -42.06
CA ASP A 26 -20.29 -8.84 -42.96
C ASP A 26 -19.28 -7.86 -42.34
N LEU A 27 -19.34 -7.65 -41.01
CA LEU A 27 -18.42 -6.75 -40.30
C LEU A 27 -17.03 -7.36 -40.10
N LEU A 28 -16.96 -8.64 -39.77
CA LEU A 28 -15.71 -9.36 -39.51
C LEU A 28 -15.18 -10.12 -40.74
N ASP A 29 -15.63 -9.75 -41.94
CA ASP A 29 -15.06 -10.29 -43.17
C ASP A 29 -13.57 -9.92 -43.23
N SER A 30 -12.71 -10.92 -43.39
CA SER A 30 -11.25 -10.76 -43.43
C SER A 30 -10.76 -9.89 -44.58
N LYS A 31 -11.61 -9.64 -45.59
CA LYS A 31 -11.32 -8.68 -46.66
C LYS A 31 -11.50 -7.22 -46.24
N ARG A 32 -12.28 -6.97 -45.18
CA ARG A 32 -12.66 -5.63 -44.72
C ARG A 32 -12.00 -5.25 -43.41
N TYR A 33 -11.80 -6.21 -42.51
CA TYR A 33 -11.36 -5.94 -41.15
C TYR A 33 -10.22 -6.87 -40.72
N ASP A 34 -9.15 -6.27 -40.21
CA ASP A 34 -8.03 -6.97 -39.58
C ASP A 34 -7.83 -6.39 -38.17
N PRO A 35 -8.02 -7.18 -37.10
CA PRO A 35 -7.92 -6.69 -35.71
C PRO A 35 -6.50 -6.27 -35.30
N ARG A 36 -5.48 -6.50 -36.15
CA ARG A 36 -4.09 -6.11 -35.87
C ARG A 36 -3.77 -4.68 -36.26
N VAL A 37 -4.67 -4.01 -37.01
CA VAL A 37 -4.46 -2.66 -37.52
C VAL A 37 -5.30 -1.67 -36.73
N ILE A 38 -4.72 -0.51 -36.39
CA ILE A 38 -5.45 0.57 -35.72
C ILE A 38 -6.62 1.01 -36.62
N PRO A 39 -7.87 1.01 -36.14
CA PRO A 39 -9.06 1.13 -36.98
C PRO A 39 -9.38 2.59 -37.34
N ILE A 40 -8.51 3.19 -38.14
CA ILE A 40 -8.61 4.58 -38.60
C ILE A 40 -8.53 4.67 -40.12
N LEU A 41 -9.37 5.51 -40.72
CA LEU A 41 -9.37 5.73 -42.18
C LEU A 41 -8.32 6.74 -42.63
N ASP A 42 -8.05 7.73 -41.78
CA ASP A 42 -7.06 8.77 -42.01
C ASP A 42 -5.89 8.60 -41.03
N GLU A 43 -4.76 8.11 -41.53
CA GLU A 43 -3.55 7.85 -40.74
C GLU A 43 -2.87 9.13 -40.22
N SER A 44 -3.29 10.32 -40.67
CA SER A 44 -2.69 11.59 -40.23
C SER A 44 -3.14 12.05 -38.84
N ARG A 45 -4.20 11.45 -38.30
CA ARG A 45 -4.80 11.79 -37.00
C ARG A 45 -4.65 10.62 -36.02
N PRO A 46 -4.48 10.90 -34.71
CA PRO A 46 -4.44 9.83 -33.71
C PRO A 46 -5.83 9.27 -33.44
N LEU A 47 -5.88 7.98 -33.10
CA LEU A 47 -7.07 7.37 -32.53
C LEU A 47 -7.16 7.74 -31.05
N ARG A 48 -8.28 8.38 -30.66
CA ARG A 48 -8.50 8.83 -29.29
C ARG A 48 -9.14 7.74 -28.43
N VAL A 49 -8.50 7.41 -27.33
CA VAL A 49 -8.98 6.41 -26.36
C VAL A 49 -9.40 7.11 -25.07
N HIS A 50 -10.68 7.00 -24.74
CA HIS A 50 -11.23 7.49 -23.48
C HIS A 50 -11.12 6.41 -22.40
N ILE A 51 -10.42 6.71 -21.32
CA ILE A 51 -10.32 5.84 -20.15
C ILE A 51 -11.16 6.40 -19.01
N THR A 52 -12.05 5.56 -18.49
CA THR A 52 -12.73 5.80 -17.21
C THR A 52 -12.41 4.63 -16.29
N MET A 53 -12.28 4.94 -15.00
CA MET A 53 -11.99 3.95 -13.98
C MET A 53 -13.08 3.99 -12.90
N SER A 54 -13.50 2.81 -12.46
CA SER A 54 -14.37 2.67 -11.28
C SER A 54 -13.64 1.86 -10.22
N PHE A 55 -13.43 2.47 -9.06
CA PHE A 55 -12.70 1.84 -7.98
C PHE A 55 -13.62 0.98 -7.13
N TYR A 56 -13.25 -0.29 -6.91
CA TYR A 56 -14.09 -1.24 -6.18
C TYR A 56 -13.59 -1.45 -4.74
N GLN A 57 -12.32 -1.82 -4.55
CA GLN A 57 -11.75 -2.00 -3.21
C GLN A 57 -10.23 -2.02 -3.21
N ILE A 58 -9.66 -1.73 -2.04
CA ILE A 58 -8.25 -2.05 -1.70
C ILE A 58 -8.24 -3.49 -1.21
N ILE A 59 -7.57 -4.39 -1.92
CA ILE A 59 -7.47 -5.82 -1.54
C ILE A 59 -6.39 -5.99 -0.47
N LEU A 60 -5.19 -5.48 -0.74
CA LEU A 60 -4.05 -5.64 0.13
C LEU A 60 -3.10 -4.45 -0.04
N VAL A 61 -2.57 -3.95 1.07
CA VAL A 61 -1.40 -3.08 1.09
C VAL A 61 -0.27 -3.92 1.66
N ASN A 62 0.84 -4.04 0.94
CA ASN A 62 2.02 -4.76 1.39
C ASN A 62 3.14 -3.74 1.58
N GLU A 63 3.25 -3.21 2.79
CA GLU A 63 4.26 -2.22 3.13
C GLU A 63 5.68 -2.78 3.03
N PRO A 64 6.01 -4.00 3.53
CA PRO A 64 7.34 -4.58 3.38
C PRO A 64 7.83 -4.68 1.93
N GLU A 65 6.97 -5.15 1.01
CA GLU A 65 7.31 -5.29 -0.42
C GLU A 65 7.08 -4.02 -1.24
N GLN A 66 6.55 -2.96 -0.62
CA GLN A 66 6.23 -1.70 -1.29
C GLN A 66 5.31 -1.84 -2.51
N ASN A 67 4.25 -2.63 -2.36
CA ASN A 67 3.22 -2.78 -3.38
C ASN A 67 1.80 -2.72 -2.80
N ILE A 68 0.83 -2.39 -3.65
CA ILE A 68 -0.59 -2.34 -3.31
C ILE A 68 -1.41 -3.08 -4.37
N LYS A 69 -2.33 -3.91 -3.91
CA LYS A 69 -3.24 -4.70 -4.74
C LYS A 69 -4.63 -4.09 -4.71
N LEU A 70 -5.12 -3.70 -5.87
CA LEU A 70 -6.36 -2.95 -6.07
C LEU A 70 -7.32 -3.74 -6.95
N ASN A 71 -8.62 -3.62 -6.68
CA ASN A 71 -9.68 -4.12 -7.56
C ASN A 71 -10.35 -2.93 -8.25
N VAL A 72 -10.31 -2.94 -9.57
CA VAL A 72 -10.70 -1.82 -10.41
C VAL A 72 -11.53 -2.34 -11.58
N TRP A 73 -12.57 -1.61 -11.95
CA TRP A 73 -13.23 -1.81 -13.24
C TRP A 73 -12.74 -0.77 -14.23
N MET A 74 -12.07 -1.26 -15.26
CA MET A 74 -11.55 -0.45 -16.35
C MET A 74 -12.61 -0.31 -17.44
N ILE A 75 -12.77 0.91 -17.94
CA ILE A 75 -13.71 1.22 -19.00
C ILE A 75 -12.96 2.00 -20.06
N GLN A 76 -12.69 1.36 -21.19
CA GLN A 76 -12.06 1.98 -22.35
C GLN A 76 -13.10 2.22 -23.43
N ARG A 77 -13.10 3.39 -24.05
CA ARG A 77 -13.99 3.72 -25.16
C ARG A 77 -13.21 4.36 -26.29
N TRP A 78 -13.42 3.89 -27.51
CA TRP A 78 -12.84 4.46 -28.72
C TRP A 78 -13.85 4.34 -29.86
N THR A 79 -13.52 4.93 -31.00
CA THR A 79 -14.30 4.79 -32.22
C THR A 79 -13.53 3.92 -33.20
N ASP A 80 -14.17 2.86 -33.69
CA ASP A 80 -13.65 2.01 -34.77
C ASP A 80 -14.34 2.42 -36.08
N GLU A 81 -13.60 3.04 -37.00
CA GLU A 81 -14.17 3.58 -38.24
C GLU A 81 -14.45 2.49 -39.29
N LEU A 82 -13.78 1.34 -39.18
CA LEU A 82 -13.92 0.22 -40.10
C LEU A 82 -15.20 -0.58 -39.81
N LEU A 83 -15.58 -0.66 -38.54
CA LEU A 83 -16.78 -1.36 -38.05
C LEU A 83 -18.04 -0.49 -38.06
N GLY A 84 -18.37 0.12 -39.20
CA GLY A 84 -19.63 0.83 -39.41
C GLY A 84 -20.69 -0.02 -40.13
N TRP A 85 -21.94 0.06 -39.67
CA TRP A 85 -23.10 -0.55 -40.36
C TRP A 85 -24.36 0.31 -40.29
N ASN A 86 -25.24 0.12 -41.27
CA ASN A 86 -26.57 0.73 -41.34
C ASN A 86 -27.60 -0.18 -40.63
N PRO A 87 -28.19 0.23 -39.49
CA PRO A 87 -29.16 -0.59 -38.76
C PRO A 87 -30.38 -1.01 -39.61
N HIS A 88 -30.78 -0.22 -40.61
CA HIS A 88 -31.92 -0.57 -41.47
C HIS A 88 -31.71 -1.88 -42.26
N GLU A 89 -30.48 -2.22 -42.62
CA GLU A 89 -30.15 -3.41 -43.41
C GLU A 89 -30.08 -4.70 -42.57
N TYR A 90 -30.02 -4.56 -41.25
CA TYR A 90 -29.83 -5.66 -40.29
C TYR A 90 -30.96 -5.75 -39.27
N GLY A 91 -32.16 -5.25 -39.61
CA GLY A 91 -33.34 -5.35 -38.74
C GLY A 91 -33.28 -4.44 -37.51
N LEU A 92 -32.79 -3.20 -37.68
CA LEU A 92 -32.70 -2.15 -36.66
C LEU A 92 -31.80 -2.51 -35.47
N ILE A 93 -30.78 -3.34 -35.70
CA ILE A 93 -29.77 -3.64 -34.70
C ILE A 93 -28.84 -2.44 -34.56
N ASN A 94 -28.97 -1.72 -33.44
CA ASN A 94 -28.11 -0.57 -33.13
C ASN A 94 -26.85 -0.96 -32.36
N THR A 95 -26.88 -2.09 -31.66
CA THR A 95 -25.85 -2.49 -30.72
C THR A 95 -25.51 -3.96 -30.89
N THR A 96 -24.23 -4.28 -30.96
CA THR A 96 -23.72 -5.65 -31.02
C THR A 96 -22.59 -5.83 -30.01
N THR A 97 -22.20 -7.09 -29.82
CA THR A 97 -21.12 -7.46 -28.89
C THR A 97 -20.18 -8.41 -29.62
N PHE A 98 -18.89 -8.13 -29.54
CA PHE A 98 -17.83 -8.91 -30.13
C PHE A 98 -16.96 -9.56 -29.05
N PRO A 99 -16.50 -10.80 -29.22
CA PRO A 99 -15.38 -11.32 -28.43
C PRO A 99 -14.16 -10.38 -28.55
N HIS A 100 -13.45 -10.16 -27.45
CA HIS A 100 -12.30 -9.23 -27.46
C HIS A 100 -11.24 -9.58 -28.50
N ASP A 101 -10.96 -10.88 -28.74
CA ASP A 101 -9.97 -11.35 -29.71
C ASP A 101 -10.35 -11.10 -31.19
N SER A 102 -11.61 -10.77 -31.47
CA SER A 102 -12.11 -10.61 -32.84
C SER A 102 -12.03 -9.17 -33.37
N VAL A 103 -11.77 -8.22 -32.48
CA VAL A 103 -11.69 -6.79 -32.80
C VAL A 103 -10.38 -6.20 -32.30
N TRP A 104 -9.95 -5.10 -32.92
CA TRP A 104 -8.78 -4.36 -32.44
C TRP A 104 -9.05 -3.79 -31.05
N VAL A 105 -8.06 -3.91 -30.17
CA VAL A 105 -8.08 -3.39 -28.80
C VAL A 105 -6.81 -2.57 -28.59
N PRO A 106 -6.90 -1.35 -28.01
CA PRO A 106 -5.71 -0.55 -27.71
C PRO A 106 -4.78 -1.28 -26.73
N ASP A 107 -3.47 -1.11 -26.91
CA ASP A 107 -2.43 -1.73 -26.09
C ASP A 107 -2.19 -0.97 -24.77
N THR A 108 -3.27 -0.78 -24.01
CA THR A 108 -3.23 -0.07 -22.73
C THR A 108 -2.57 -0.92 -21.65
N TYR A 109 -1.43 -0.47 -21.11
CA TYR A 109 -0.66 -1.16 -20.07
C TYR A 109 -0.54 -0.33 -18.79
N VAL A 110 -0.37 -1.03 -17.66
CA VAL A 110 0.03 -0.45 -16.36
C VAL A 110 1.54 -0.54 -16.22
N TYR A 111 2.24 0.57 -16.38
CA TYR A 111 3.71 0.63 -16.40
C TYR A 111 4.37 0.16 -15.10
N ASN A 112 3.78 0.52 -13.95
CA ASN A 112 4.31 0.19 -12.63
C ASN A 112 3.66 -1.04 -12.00
N SER A 113 3.13 -1.96 -12.82
CA SER A 113 2.61 -3.24 -12.33
C SER A 113 3.75 -4.18 -11.91
N VAL A 114 3.56 -4.87 -10.78
CA VAL A 114 4.46 -5.93 -10.31
C VAL A 114 4.22 -7.23 -11.10
N VAL A 115 2.97 -7.47 -11.52
CA VAL A 115 2.59 -8.62 -12.34
C VAL A 115 2.22 -8.12 -13.73
N MET A 116 3.04 -8.46 -14.72
CA MET A 116 2.86 -7.99 -16.11
C MET A 116 1.98 -8.93 -16.96
N ASN A 117 1.62 -10.12 -16.45
CA ASN A 117 0.79 -11.07 -17.18
C ASN A 117 -0.68 -10.59 -17.20
N PRO A 118 -1.25 -10.27 -18.38
CA PRO A 118 -2.65 -9.82 -18.48
C PRO A 118 -3.65 -10.90 -18.07
N GLU A 119 -3.38 -12.18 -18.31
CA GLU A 119 -4.31 -13.28 -17.97
C GLU A 119 -4.55 -13.43 -16.46
N GLU A 120 -3.57 -13.02 -15.65
CA GLU A 120 -3.65 -13.04 -14.19
C GLU A 120 -4.27 -11.78 -13.61
N THR A 121 -4.09 -10.65 -14.29
CA THR A 121 -4.47 -9.32 -13.79
C THR A 121 -5.83 -8.88 -14.32
N GLU A 122 -6.19 -9.24 -15.54
CA GLU A 122 -7.32 -8.71 -16.28
C GLU A 122 -8.23 -9.84 -16.79
N ARG A 123 -9.54 -9.61 -16.75
CA ARG A 123 -10.52 -10.57 -17.28
C ARG A 123 -11.27 -9.96 -18.45
N TYR A 124 -10.70 -10.12 -19.63
CA TYR A 124 -11.31 -9.68 -20.88
C TYR A 124 -12.53 -10.55 -21.21
N MET A 125 -13.60 -9.89 -21.63
CA MET A 125 -14.86 -10.54 -21.99
C MET A 125 -15.24 -10.17 -23.43
N SER A 126 -16.35 -9.46 -23.58
CA SER A 126 -16.85 -8.98 -24.86
C SER A 126 -16.79 -7.46 -24.89
N ILE A 127 -16.56 -6.92 -26.09
CA ILE A 127 -16.61 -5.50 -26.37
C ILE A 127 -17.98 -5.19 -26.93
N ARG A 128 -18.60 -4.14 -26.41
CA ARG A 128 -19.87 -3.64 -26.92
C ARG A 128 -19.59 -2.61 -28.01
N ALA A 129 -20.25 -2.76 -29.16
CA ALA A 129 -20.20 -1.82 -30.25
C ALA A 129 -21.58 -1.20 -30.45
N ASP A 130 -21.66 0.13 -30.46
CA ASP A 130 -22.87 0.89 -30.77
C ASP A 130 -22.67 1.59 -32.13
N SER A 131 -23.60 1.39 -33.08
CA SER A 131 -23.52 2.02 -34.41
C SER A 131 -23.65 3.53 -34.32
N LEU A 132 -22.76 4.24 -35.02
CA LEU A 132 -22.79 5.70 -35.13
C LEU A 132 -23.68 6.22 -36.26
N TYR A 133 -24.37 5.33 -36.98
CA TYR A 133 -25.21 5.68 -38.13
C TYR A 133 -26.26 6.75 -37.82
N TRP A 134 -26.92 6.66 -36.67
CA TRP A 134 -27.95 7.63 -36.25
C TRP A 134 -27.38 9.01 -35.91
N GLU A 135 -26.08 9.09 -35.60
CA GLU A 135 -25.36 10.35 -35.38
C GLU A 135 -24.85 10.95 -36.71
N GLY A 136 -25.08 10.28 -37.84
CA GLY A 136 -24.58 10.68 -39.16
C GLY A 136 -23.07 10.46 -39.33
N LEU A 137 -22.46 9.66 -38.46
CA LEU A 137 -21.03 9.37 -38.46
C LEU A 137 -20.76 7.94 -38.95
N HIS A 138 -19.60 7.74 -39.56
CA HIS A 138 -19.12 6.42 -39.96
C HIS A 138 -18.44 5.70 -38.78
N GLY A 139 -18.56 4.37 -38.75
CA GLY A 139 -17.95 3.52 -37.73
C GLY A 139 -18.89 3.11 -36.60
N SER A 140 -18.31 2.59 -35.53
CA SER A 140 -19.00 2.26 -34.30
C SER A 140 -18.24 2.74 -33.08
N LYS A 141 -18.99 3.06 -32.02
CA LYS A 141 -18.45 3.39 -30.72
C LYS A 141 -18.20 2.10 -29.95
N MET A 142 -16.95 1.81 -29.70
CA MET A 142 -16.51 0.64 -28.96
C MET A 142 -16.46 0.98 -27.47
N SER A 143 -17.00 0.09 -26.65
CA SER A 143 -16.96 0.16 -25.19
C SER A 143 -16.45 -1.17 -24.65
N PHE A 144 -15.24 -1.12 -24.09
CA PHE A 144 -14.58 -2.27 -23.48
C PHE A 144 -14.55 -2.09 -21.97
N LEU A 145 -15.29 -2.96 -21.27
CA LEU A 145 -15.40 -2.94 -19.82
C LEU A 145 -14.87 -4.27 -19.29
N TYR A 146 -13.88 -4.21 -18.41
CA TYR A 146 -13.31 -5.40 -17.80
C TYR A 146 -12.92 -5.14 -16.34
N PRO A 147 -13.12 -6.13 -15.45
CA PRO A 147 -12.54 -6.08 -14.12
C PRO A 147 -11.05 -6.42 -14.19
N ALA A 148 -10.27 -5.69 -13.40
CA ALA A 148 -8.84 -5.83 -13.28
C ALA A 148 -8.42 -5.83 -11.80
N ILE A 149 -7.43 -6.65 -11.49
CA ILE A 149 -6.74 -6.70 -10.22
C ILE A 149 -5.30 -6.28 -10.48
N TYR A 150 -5.01 -5.01 -10.18
CA TYR A 150 -3.67 -4.46 -10.37
C TYR A 150 -2.88 -4.52 -9.07
N THR A 151 -1.70 -5.12 -9.14
CA THR A 151 -0.68 -5.04 -8.08
C THR A 151 0.36 -4.04 -8.55
N ILE A 152 0.33 -2.82 -8.03
CA ILE A 152 1.25 -1.75 -8.44
C ILE A 152 2.35 -1.54 -7.40
N SER A 153 3.55 -1.20 -7.87
CA SER A 153 4.63 -0.73 -7.00
C SER A 153 4.35 0.71 -6.56
N CYS A 154 4.51 0.96 -5.26
CA CYS A 154 4.26 2.24 -4.64
C CYS A 154 5.25 2.49 -3.50
N LYS A 155 5.94 3.64 -3.53
CA LYS A 155 6.89 4.02 -2.48
C LYS A 155 6.13 4.56 -1.26
N PHE A 156 6.13 3.79 -0.18
CA PHE A 156 5.50 4.19 1.09
C PHE A 156 6.39 5.10 1.93
N ASN A 157 5.81 6.16 2.49
CA ASN A 157 6.45 7.03 3.48
C ASN A 157 5.88 6.74 4.88
N ILE A 158 6.61 5.97 5.68
CA ILE A 158 6.19 5.53 7.01
C ILE A 158 6.72 6.40 8.17
N LEU A 159 7.18 7.62 7.89
CA LEU A 159 7.80 8.49 8.91
C LEU A 159 6.87 8.73 10.11
N TYR A 160 5.58 8.97 9.84
CA TYR A 160 4.55 9.31 10.81
C TYR A 160 3.65 8.13 11.21
N PHE A 161 4.09 6.90 11.01
CA PHE A 161 3.32 5.71 11.39
C PHE A 161 2.83 5.77 12.86
N PRO A 162 1.56 5.43 13.16
CA PRO A 162 0.49 4.92 12.28
C PRO A 162 -0.45 6.02 11.73
N TYR A 163 -0.07 7.30 11.81
CA TYR A 163 -0.85 8.46 11.33
C TYR A 163 -0.41 8.91 9.93
N ASP A 164 0.01 7.95 9.11
CA ASP A 164 0.59 8.17 7.79
C ASP A 164 -0.47 8.31 6.68
N GLN A 165 -0.06 8.99 5.62
CA GLN A 165 -0.79 9.09 4.36
C GLN A 165 0.13 8.64 3.24
N GLN A 166 -0.43 7.89 2.29
CA GLN A 166 0.30 7.28 1.19
C GLN A 166 -0.32 7.74 -0.13
N ASN A 167 0.53 8.06 -1.09
CA ASN A 167 0.12 8.42 -2.45
C ASN A 167 0.66 7.37 -3.41
N CYS A 168 -0.22 6.51 -3.89
CA CYS A 168 0.10 5.48 -4.86
C CYS A 168 -0.50 5.84 -6.21
N THR A 169 0.33 5.94 -7.23
CA THR A 169 -0.06 6.32 -8.58
C THR A 169 -0.12 5.09 -9.49
N ILE A 170 -1.25 4.85 -10.14
CA ILE A 170 -1.34 3.88 -11.24
C ILE A 170 -0.94 4.62 -12.52
N ILE A 171 0.05 4.10 -13.24
CA ILE A 171 0.57 4.73 -14.46
C ILE A 171 0.08 3.93 -15.67
N LEU A 172 -0.80 4.53 -16.47
CA LEU A 172 -1.47 3.90 -17.62
C LEU A 172 -1.05 4.54 -18.93
N GLY A 173 -0.87 3.77 -19.99
CA GLY A 173 -0.68 4.29 -21.34
C GLY A 173 -0.45 3.19 -22.37
N SER A 174 -0.29 3.57 -23.64
CA SER A 174 0.14 2.62 -24.67
C SER A 174 1.58 2.21 -24.44
N TRP A 175 1.91 0.94 -24.67
CA TRP A 175 3.28 0.44 -24.58
C TRP A 175 4.08 0.68 -25.86
N THR A 176 3.43 0.54 -27.03
CA THR A 176 4.11 0.53 -28.33
C THR A 176 3.86 1.79 -29.16
N SER A 177 2.76 2.50 -28.90
CA SER A 177 2.30 3.62 -29.72
C SER A 177 2.57 4.96 -29.05
N ASP A 178 2.96 5.94 -29.86
CA ASP A 178 3.14 7.33 -29.45
C ASP A 178 1.83 8.13 -29.56
N SER A 179 1.87 9.40 -29.13
CA SER A 179 0.74 10.35 -29.20
C SER A 179 0.23 10.62 -30.62
N ALA A 180 1.05 10.41 -31.65
CA ALA A 180 0.64 10.59 -33.04
C ALA A 180 -0.28 9.46 -33.51
N SER A 181 -0.13 8.26 -32.93
CA SER A 181 -0.92 7.09 -33.25
C SER A 181 -2.12 6.91 -32.30
N LEU A 182 -1.86 6.97 -30.98
CA LEU A 182 -2.86 6.81 -29.92
C LEU A 182 -2.83 7.98 -28.94
N ASP A 183 -3.97 8.65 -28.77
CA ASP A 183 -4.13 9.74 -27.81
C ASP A 183 -5.09 9.36 -26.68
N TYR A 184 -4.56 9.23 -25.46
CA TYR A 184 -5.33 8.88 -24.28
C TYR A 184 -5.87 10.10 -23.56
N TYR A 185 -7.12 10.02 -23.11
CA TYR A 185 -7.73 11.03 -22.25
C TYR A 185 -8.69 10.38 -21.25
N ALA A 186 -8.91 11.04 -20.12
CA ALA A 186 -9.75 10.55 -19.04
C ALA A 186 -10.47 11.70 -18.33
N ASP A 187 -11.57 11.35 -17.68
CA ASP A 187 -12.22 12.22 -16.70
C ASP A 187 -11.32 12.37 -15.46
N GLU A 188 -11.27 13.56 -14.85
CA GLU A 188 -10.38 13.85 -13.71
C GLU A 188 -10.73 13.01 -12.47
N ASP A 189 -12.03 12.79 -12.22
CA ASP A 189 -12.52 12.09 -11.04
C ASP A 189 -12.80 10.61 -11.32
N VAL A 190 -12.29 9.75 -10.44
CA VAL A 190 -12.54 8.30 -10.48
C VAL A 190 -13.90 8.00 -9.84
N ASN A 191 -14.69 7.10 -10.44
CA ASN A 191 -15.96 6.70 -9.86
C ASN A 191 -15.74 5.86 -8.59
N LEU A 192 -16.21 6.38 -7.44
CA LEU A 192 -16.16 5.72 -6.12
C LEU A 192 -17.54 5.21 -5.65
N GLN A 193 -18.60 5.27 -6.48
CA GLN A 193 -19.96 4.91 -6.06
C GLN A 193 -20.10 3.46 -5.59
N SER A 194 -19.32 2.55 -6.19
CA SER A 194 -19.32 1.12 -5.83
C SER A 194 -18.15 0.73 -4.91
N TYR A 195 -17.48 1.71 -4.31
CA TYR A 195 -16.33 1.47 -3.43
C TYR A 195 -16.76 0.80 -2.11
N ILE A 196 -16.12 -0.32 -1.80
CA ILE A 196 -16.23 -0.99 -0.50
C ILE A 196 -15.16 -0.41 0.42
N SER A 197 -15.59 0.20 1.52
CA SER A 197 -14.69 0.79 2.50
C SER A 197 -13.75 -0.26 3.10
N ASN A 198 -12.44 0.02 3.07
CA ASN A 198 -11.45 -0.83 3.71
C ASN A 198 -11.41 -0.58 5.23
N GLU A 199 -11.12 -1.62 6.00
CA GLU A 199 -11.13 -1.55 7.48
C GLU A 199 -9.91 -0.83 8.04
N GLU A 200 -8.77 -0.92 7.36
CA GLU A 200 -7.49 -0.35 7.78
C GLU A 200 -7.20 0.99 7.09
N TRP A 201 -7.61 1.15 5.83
CA TRP A 201 -7.31 2.32 5.01
C TRP A 201 -8.56 3.11 4.66
N SER A 202 -8.43 4.43 4.65
CA SER A 202 -9.46 5.36 4.15
C SER A 202 -8.97 6.03 2.88
N VAL A 203 -9.81 6.08 1.85
CA VAL A 203 -9.49 6.79 0.60
C VAL A 203 -9.76 8.28 0.82
N VAL A 204 -8.73 9.10 0.64
CA VAL A 204 -8.80 10.56 0.79
C VAL A 204 -9.14 11.21 -0.55
N SER A 205 -8.45 10.80 -1.62
CA SER A 205 -8.72 11.27 -2.99
C SER A 205 -8.28 10.23 -4.00
N PHE A 206 -8.98 10.17 -5.14
CA PHE A 206 -8.56 9.37 -6.28
C PHE A 206 -8.84 10.14 -7.57
N LYS A 207 -7.77 10.62 -8.22
CA LYS A 207 -7.84 11.49 -9.39
C LYS A 207 -6.91 11.02 -10.51
N ILE A 208 -7.27 11.32 -11.76
CA ILE A 208 -6.48 11.00 -12.94
C ILE A 208 -5.91 12.29 -13.55
N TYR A 209 -4.62 12.29 -13.82
CA TYR A 209 -3.90 13.38 -14.48
C TYR A 209 -3.30 12.90 -15.80
N ARG A 210 -3.43 13.72 -16.85
CA ARG A 210 -2.84 13.43 -18.16
C ARG A 210 -1.48 14.10 -18.28
N HIS A 211 -0.48 13.32 -18.67
CA HIS A 211 0.89 13.76 -18.89
C HIS A 211 1.38 13.34 -20.28
N GLU A 212 2.19 14.18 -20.90
CA GLU A 212 2.89 13.87 -22.15
C GLU A 212 4.39 13.83 -21.88
N TYR A 213 5.01 12.69 -22.16
CA TYR A 213 6.43 12.46 -21.92
C TYR A 213 7.16 12.30 -23.24
N LEU A 214 8.13 13.18 -23.52
CA LEU A 214 9.03 13.02 -24.66
C LEU A 214 10.24 12.17 -24.24
N TYR A 215 10.30 10.94 -24.74
CA TYR A 215 11.40 10.03 -24.45
C TYR A 215 12.59 10.27 -25.40
N PRO A 216 13.84 10.14 -24.92
CA PRO A 216 15.02 10.37 -25.76
C PRO A 216 15.16 9.45 -26.98
N CYS A 217 14.49 8.29 -26.97
CA CYS A 217 14.52 7.34 -28.08
C CYS A 217 13.82 7.87 -29.34
N CYS A 218 12.89 8.80 -29.18
CA CYS A 218 11.74 8.86 -30.05
C CYS A 218 11.28 10.31 -30.30
N PRO A 219 10.81 10.64 -31.52
CA PRO A 219 10.56 12.02 -31.92
C PRO A 219 9.26 12.61 -31.37
N ASN A 220 8.24 11.78 -31.16
CA ASN A 220 6.92 12.18 -30.68
C ASN A 220 6.78 11.91 -29.17
N PRO A 221 5.91 12.62 -28.45
CA PRO A 221 5.66 12.32 -27.04
C PRO A 221 4.76 11.09 -26.86
N TRP A 222 4.84 10.45 -25.71
CA TRP A 222 3.93 9.41 -25.25
C TRP A 222 2.90 10.01 -24.30
N VAL A 223 1.63 9.65 -24.48
CA VAL A 223 0.56 10.05 -23.58
C VAL A 223 0.42 9.03 -22.46
N VAL A 224 0.54 9.49 -21.22
CA VAL A 224 0.44 8.68 -20.01
C VAL A 224 -0.60 9.29 -19.09
N LEU A 225 -1.45 8.45 -18.50
CA LEU A 225 -2.42 8.82 -17.47
C LEU A 225 -1.93 8.35 -16.11
N GLU A 226 -1.76 9.28 -15.18
CA GLU A 226 -1.37 9.01 -13.80
C GLU A 226 -2.59 9.10 -12.90
N ALA A 227 -3.08 7.95 -12.42
CA ALA A 227 -4.18 7.89 -11.47
C ALA A 227 -3.64 7.87 -10.03
N SER A 228 -3.65 9.04 -9.37
CA SER A 228 -3.17 9.23 -8.00
C SER A 228 -4.24 8.83 -6.98
N LEU A 229 -3.97 7.73 -6.28
CA LEU A 229 -4.76 7.22 -5.16
C LEU A 229 -4.08 7.63 -3.83
N VAL A 230 -4.71 8.54 -3.10
CA VAL A 230 -4.25 8.98 -1.79
C VAL A 230 -5.06 8.26 -0.71
N ILE A 231 -4.37 7.48 0.12
CA ILE A 231 -4.95 6.70 1.21
C ILE A 231 -4.37 7.14 2.57
N ARG A 232 -5.19 7.03 3.62
CA ARG A 232 -4.82 7.34 5.00
C ARG A 232 -5.12 6.15 5.92
N ARG A 233 -4.15 5.77 6.73
CA ARG A 233 -4.28 4.67 7.68
C ARG A 233 -5.22 5.03 8.84
N LYS A 234 -5.99 4.06 9.32
CA LYS A 234 -6.80 4.14 10.53
C LYS A 234 -5.96 3.64 11.72
N PRO A 235 -5.57 4.51 12.67
CA PRO A 235 -4.50 4.22 13.62
C PRO A 235 -4.92 3.36 14.83
N LEU A 236 -6.22 3.18 15.07
CA LEU A 236 -6.75 2.63 16.32
C LEU A 236 -6.18 1.24 16.68
N PHE A 237 -6.07 0.35 15.70
CA PHE A 237 -5.50 -0.99 15.91
C PHE A 237 -4.08 -0.92 16.48
N TYR A 238 -3.23 -0.09 15.88
CA TYR A 238 -1.83 0.10 16.30
C TYR A 238 -1.73 0.81 17.66
N ILE A 239 -2.61 1.76 17.94
CA ILE A 239 -2.63 2.42 19.25
C ILE A 239 -2.89 1.40 20.37
N PHE A 240 -3.95 0.59 20.25
CA PHE A 240 -4.34 -0.34 21.31
C PHE A 240 -3.47 -1.58 21.41
N ASN A 241 -2.98 -2.12 20.29
CA ASN A 241 -2.24 -3.38 20.29
C ASN A 241 -0.72 -3.21 20.36
N LEU A 242 -0.20 -2.02 20.04
CA LEU A 242 1.24 -1.76 19.99
C LEU A 242 1.64 -0.64 20.97
N ILE A 243 1.00 0.54 20.92
CA ILE A 243 1.42 1.68 21.74
C ILE A 243 1.02 1.53 23.22
N VAL A 244 -0.23 1.16 23.50
CA VAL A 244 -0.72 1.03 24.89
C VAL A 244 0.02 -0.05 25.70
N PRO A 245 0.20 -1.29 25.21
CA PRO A 245 0.87 -2.34 25.97
C PRO A 245 2.33 -2.01 26.24
N THR A 246 3.02 -1.40 25.28
CA THR A 246 4.43 -1.02 25.43
C THR A 246 4.58 0.11 26.44
N SER A 247 3.69 1.09 26.41
CA SER A 247 3.62 2.15 27.43
C SER A 247 3.45 1.56 28.84
N ILE A 248 2.54 0.59 29.02
CA ILE A 248 2.33 -0.08 30.32
C ILE A 248 3.61 -0.81 30.78
N ILE A 249 4.26 -1.58 29.89
CA ILE A 249 5.50 -2.29 30.20
C ILE A 249 6.59 -1.30 30.64
N THR A 250 6.73 -0.14 29.98
CA THR A 250 7.70 0.88 30.41
C THR A 250 7.41 1.46 31.78
N ILE A 251 6.14 1.75 32.09
CA ILE A 251 5.74 2.29 33.39
C ILE A 251 6.05 1.27 34.48
N VAL A 252 5.74 -0.01 34.26
CA VAL A 252 6.07 -1.10 35.19
C VAL A 252 7.57 -1.23 35.39
N ALA A 253 8.37 -1.15 34.32
CA ALA A 253 9.83 -1.22 34.40
C ALA A 253 10.41 -0.05 35.23
N VAL A 254 9.98 1.18 34.96
CA VAL A 254 10.43 2.38 35.68
C VAL A 254 10.03 2.31 37.15
N VAL A 255 8.76 2.02 37.46
CA VAL A 255 8.28 1.89 38.83
C VAL A 255 9.03 0.77 39.56
N GLY A 256 9.27 -0.36 38.91
CA GLY A 256 10.02 -1.49 39.47
C GLY A 256 11.47 -1.16 39.84
N PHE A 257 12.10 -0.19 39.17
CA PHE A 257 13.42 0.30 39.58
C PHE A 257 13.37 1.14 40.87
N PHE A 258 12.27 1.87 41.09
CA PHE A 258 12.09 2.75 42.25
C PHE A 258 11.49 2.08 43.49
N THR A 259 10.97 0.85 43.39
CA THR A 259 10.46 0.13 44.57
C THR A 259 11.60 -0.13 45.57
N PRO A 260 11.36 -0.02 46.90
CA PRO A 260 12.41 -0.28 47.89
C PRO A 260 12.88 -1.74 47.80
N ALA A 261 14.19 -1.95 47.84
CA ALA A 261 14.76 -3.30 47.85
C ALA A 261 14.51 -3.95 49.23
N SER A 262 13.53 -4.84 49.31
CA SER A 262 13.28 -5.63 50.51
C SER A 262 14.49 -6.53 50.85
N THR A 263 14.60 -6.88 52.12
CA THR A 263 15.70 -7.64 52.71
C THR A 263 15.61 -9.12 52.32
N GLY A 264 16.14 -9.50 51.15
CA GLY A 264 16.16 -10.90 50.70
C GLY A 264 16.62 -11.11 49.24
N ASP A 265 16.31 -12.30 48.71
CA ASP A 265 16.52 -12.79 47.33
C ASP A 265 15.83 -11.90 46.25
N GLU A 266 14.84 -11.11 46.68
CA GLU A 266 14.06 -10.10 45.92
C GLU A 266 14.90 -8.97 45.28
N ARG A 267 16.22 -8.91 45.55
CA ARG A 267 17.13 -7.96 44.89
C ARG A 267 17.52 -8.37 43.47
N THR A 268 17.58 -9.68 43.21
CA THR A 268 17.83 -10.19 41.85
C THR A 268 16.62 -9.99 40.94
N GLU A 269 15.42 -9.91 41.53
CA GLU A 269 14.17 -9.67 40.80
C GLU A 269 14.16 -8.33 40.06
N LYS A 270 14.81 -7.29 40.59
CA LYS A 270 14.93 -5.99 39.91
C LYS A 270 15.81 -6.04 38.66
N PHE A 271 16.93 -6.75 38.77
CA PHE A 271 17.84 -6.98 37.65
C PHE A 271 17.15 -7.84 36.58
N ASN A 272 16.49 -8.90 37.01
CA ASN A 272 15.73 -9.79 36.14
C ASN A 272 14.56 -9.05 35.46
N LEU A 273 13.82 -8.21 36.18
CA LEU A 273 12.75 -7.35 35.64
C LEU A 273 13.27 -6.45 34.51
N GLY A 274 14.43 -5.85 34.69
CA GLY A 274 15.01 -4.99 33.68
C GLY A 274 15.51 -5.76 32.44
N ILE A 275 16.07 -6.97 32.61
CA ILE A 275 16.45 -7.83 31.47
C ILE A 275 15.22 -8.33 30.71
N THR A 276 14.19 -8.81 31.42
CA THR A 276 12.97 -9.34 30.79
C THR A 276 12.22 -8.25 30.04
N THR A 277 12.19 -7.02 30.57
CA THR A 277 11.60 -5.87 29.88
C THR A 277 12.42 -5.44 28.65
N LEU A 278 13.75 -5.48 28.70
CA LEU A 278 14.61 -5.25 27.53
C LEU A 278 14.35 -6.28 26.42
N LEU A 279 14.27 -7.57 26.79
CA LEU A 279 13.99 -8.66 25.85
C LEU A 279 12.59 -8.52 25.25
N ALA A 280 11.57 -8.22 26.07
CA ALA A 280 10.21 -7.99 25.60
C ALA A 280 10.15 -6.81 24.61
N MET A 281 10.83 -5.69 24.90
CA MET A 281 10.90 -4.55 24.00
C MET A 281 11.66 -4.86 22.70
N SER A 282 12.71 -5.68 22.76
CA SER A 282 13.45 -6.11 21.57
C SER A 282 12.58 -6.98 20.65
N ILE A 283 11.78 -7.88 21.22
CA ILE A 283 10.81 -8.70 20.46
C ILE A 283 9.74 -7.81 19.83
N LEU A 284 9.20 -6.84 20.57
CA LEU A 284 8.19 -5.92 20.04
C LEU A 284 8.75 -5.03 18.93
N LEU A 285 9.99 -4.53 19.06
CA LEU A 285 10.64 -3.79 17.98
C LEU A 285 10.84 -4.66 16.74
N LEU A 286 11.25 -5.92 16.90
CA LEU A 286 11.40 -6.86 15.78
C LEU A 286 10.07 -7.11 15.07
N MET A 287 8.99 -7.36 15.83
CA MET A 287 7.64 -7.51 15.29
C MET A 287 7.21 -6.28 14.47
N VAL A 288 7.55 -5.08 14.93
CA VAL A 288 7.25 -3.83 14.21
C VAL A 288 8.11 -3.67 12.97
N ALA A 289 9.39 -4.05 13.04
CA ALA A 289 10.30 -3.99 11.91
C ALA A 289 9.88 -4.93 10.77
N ASP A 290 9.36 -6.12 11.09
CA ASP A 290 8.85 -7.09 10.09
C ASP A 290 7.61 -6.57 9.33
N GLN A 291 6.89 -5.61 9.89
CA GLN A 291 5.69 -5.01 9.29
C GLN A 291 6.00 -3.76 8.46
N MET A 292 7.27 -3.33 8.37
CA MET A 292 7.69 -2.09 7.72
C MET A 292 8.62 -2.36 6.53
N PRO A 293 8.61 -1.52 5.47
CA PRO A 293 9.58 -1.60 4.40
C PRO A 293 11.01 -1.41 4.91
N THR A 294 11.93 -2.20 4.36
CA THR A 294 13.36 -2.07 4.60
C THR A 294 13.92 -0.85 3.86
N THR A 295 13.84 0.32 4.49
CA THR A 295 14.37 1.57 3.92
C THR A 295 15.47 2.16 4.81
N SER A 296 16.45 2.82 4.20
CA SER A 296 17.53 3.53 4.90
C SER A 296 17.47 5.05 4.73
N GLU A 297 16.40 5.58 4.12
CA GLU A 297 16.24 7.02 3.91
C GLU A 297 15.91 7.75 5.22
N PHE A 298 15.11 7.12 6.08
CA PHE A 298 14.71 7.67 7.37
C PHE A 298 14.33 6.56 8.34
N VAL A 299 14.32 6.89 9.64
CA VAL A 299 13.85 5.99 10.71
C VAL A 299 12.47 6.47 11.17
N PRO A 300 11.43 5.61 11.18
CA PRO A 300 10.08 5.99 11.63
C PRO A 300 10.07 6.52 13.08
N LEU A 301 9.15 7.45 13.36
CA LEU A 301 9.02 8.02 14.72
C LEU A 301 8.70 6.95 15.78
N ILE A 302 7.92 5.93 15.41
CA ILE A 302 7.61 4.81 16.29
C ILE A 302 8.88 3.99 16.64
N SER A 303 9.80 3.83 15.70
CA SER A 303 11.08 3.15 15.93
C SER A 303 11.96 3.97 16.87
N TRP A 304 11.98 5.31 16.72
CA TRP A 304 12.65 6.19 17.67
C TRP A 304 12.09 6.08 19.08
N TYR A 305 10.75 6.02 19.22
CA TYR A 305 10.09 5.81 20.49
C TYR A 305 10.57 4.51 21.19
N PHE A 306 10.58 3.39 20.49
CA PHE A 306 11.09 2.12 21.02
C PHE A 306 12.58 2.16 21.36
N LEU A 307 13.40 2.75 20.49
CA LEU A 307 14.84 2.88 20.71
C LEU A 307 15.16 3.69 21.97
N VAL A 308 14.49 4.83 22.16
CA VAL A 308 14.68 5.67 23.36
C VAL A 308 14.28 4.91 24.63
N ILE A 309 13.15 4.19 24.60
CA ILE A 309 12.70 3.36 25.72
C ILE A 309 13.73 2.28 26.05
N MET A 310 14.23 1.56 25.03
CA MET A 310 15.24 0.52 25.24
C MET A 310 16.53 1.08 25.83
N ILE A 311 16.97 2.26 25.39
CA ILE A 311 18.15 2.93 25.96
C ILE A 311 17.90 3.28 27.43
N ILE A 312 16.73 3.80 27.79
CA ILE A 312 16.38 4.14 29.18
C ILE A 312 16.39 2.88 30.07
N ILE A 313 15.77 1.78 29.61
CA ILE A 313 15.75 0.51 30.34
C ILE A 313 17.16 -0.09 30.44
N ALA A 314 17.98 0.01 29.39
CA ALA A 314 19.36 -0.46 29.39
C ALA A 314 20.25 0.32 30.39
N ILE A 315 20.09 1.64 30.47
CA ILE A 315 20.79 2.45 31.48
C ILE A 315 20.28 2.11 32.88
N GLY A 316 18.97 1.96 33.08
CA GLY A 316 18.37 1.58 34.37
C GLY A 316 18.85 0.21 34.88
N THR A 317 18.88 -0.80 34.00
CA THR A 317 19.43 -2.14 34.30
C THR A 317 20.92 -2.11 34.63
N PHE A 318 21.70 -1.33 33.89
CA PHE A 318 23.13 -1.18 34.16
C PHE A 318 23.39 -0.54 35.54
N LEU A 319 22.65 0.53 35.87
CA LEU A 319 22.75 1.19 37.18
C LEU A 319 22.30 0.28 38.33
N THR A 320 21.24 -0.50 38.15
CA THR A 320 20.78 -1.45 39.18
C THR A 320 21.78 -2.58 39.39
N ASN A 321 22.47 -3.05 38.35
CA ASN A 321 23.57 -4.00 38.48
C ASN A 321 24.72 -3.43 39.32
N ILE A 322 25.13 -2.19 39.07
CA ILE A 322 26.15 -1.49 39.87
C ILE A 322 25.69 -1.35 41.33
N MET A 323 24.44 -0.95 41.56
CA MET A 323 23.86 -0.82 42.90
C MET A 323 23.92 -2.16 43.66
N ILE A 324 23.46 -3.24 43.03
CA ILE A 324 23.48 -4.60 43.60
C ILE A 324 24.93 -5.03 43.88
N HIS A 325 25.88 -4.74 42.98
CA HIS A 325 27.28 -5.07 43.18
C HIS A 325 27.87 -4.37 44.42
N ILE A 326 27.62 -3.06 44.58
CA ILE A 326 28.07 -2.29 45.75
C ILE A 326 27.42 -2.82 47.03
N GLN A 327 26.11 -3.12 46.99
CA GLN A 327 25.37 -3.63 48.14
C GLN A 327 25.85 -5.04 48.57
N ASN A 328 26.17 -5.91 47.61
CA ASN A 328 26.75 -7.23 47.87
C ASN A 328 28.14 -7.10 48.51
N ARG A 329 28.97 -6.17 48.03
CA ARG A 329 30.30 -5.90 48.60
C ARG A 329 30.23 -5.48 50.07
N HIS A 330 29.23 -4.68 50.43
CA HIS A 330 28.99 -4.29 51.83
C HIS A 330 28.65 -5.50 52.72
N ARG A 331 27.88 -6.48 52.22
CA ARG A 331 27.50 -7.69 52.98
C ARG A 331 28.71 -8.57 53.34
N TYR A 332 29.75 -8.57 52.52
CA TYR A 332 31.02 -9.28 52.78
C TYR A 332 32.03 -8.45 53.59
N GLY A 333 31.60 -7.37 54.25
CA GLY A 333 32.44 -6.55 55.13
C GLY A 333 33.41 -5.61 54.40
N GLN A 334 33.31 -5.50 53.07
CA GLN A 334 34.14 -4.58 52.30
C GLN A 334 33.43 -3.24 52.11
N PHE A 335 33.92 -2.21 52.78
CA PHE A 335 33.39 -0.88 52.65
C PHE A 335 33.73 -0.22 51.30
N PRO A 336 32.84 0.61 50.73
CA PRO A 336 33.15 1.38 49.53
C PRO A 336 34.30 2.36 49.79
N SER A 337 35.07 2.67 48.75
CA SER A 337 36.26 3.52 48.86
C SER A 337 35.91 4.93 49.39
N PRO A 338 36.83 5.61 50.09
CA PRO A 338 36.58 6.93 50.67
C PRO A 338 36.14 7.98 49.64
N LYS A 339 36.63 7.89 48.40
CA LYS A 339 36.28 8.79 47.29
C LYS A 339 34.82 8.61 46.85
N ILE A 340 34.33 7.37 46.79
CA ILE A 340 32.94 7.05 46.44
C ILE A 340 32.00 7.57 47.54
N ARG A 341 32.37 7.39 48.82
CA ARG A 341 31.61 7.91 49.95
C ARG A 341 31.48 9.44 49.91
N TYR A 342 32.57 10.15 49.65
CA TYR A 342 32.54 11.61 49.52
C TYR A 342 31.66 12.07 48.34
N LEU A 343 31.78 11.42 47.17
CA LEU A 343 30.96 11.75 46.00
C LEU A 343 29.45 11.64 46.30
N PHE A 344 29.00 10.53 46.88
CA PHE A 344 27.58 10.29 47.13
C PHE A 344 27.04 11.12 48.30
N PHE A 345 27.71 11.08 49.46
CA PHE A 345 27.18 11.73 50.68
C PHE A 345 27.47 13.23 50.76
N SER A 346 28.45 13.76 50.02
CA SER A 346 28.77 15.18 50.04
C SER A 346 28.40 15.92 48.76
N CYS A 347 28.57 15.34 47.57
CA CYS A 347 28.26 16.03 46.31
C CYS A 347 26.82 15.76 45.85
N ILE A 348 26.45 14.48 45.70
CA ILE A 348 25.15 14.08 45.15
C ILE A 348 24.00 14.37 46.12
N ALA A 349 24.16 14.08 47.41
CA ALA A 349 23.14 14.38 48.43
C ALA A 349 22.84 15.89 48.53
N ARG A 350 23.86 16.75 48.41
CA ARG A 350 23.68 18.22 48.35
C ARG A 350 22.97 18.66 47.08
N LEU A 351 23.22 18.00 45.96
CA LEU A 351 22.61 18.32 44.66
C LEU A 351 21.13 17.89 44.60
N LEU A 352 20.78 16.76 45.22
CA LEU A 352 19.42 16.23 45.28
C LEU A 352 18.56 16.80 46.42
N PHE A 353 19.08 17.73 47.24
CA PHE A 353 18.44 18.25 48.46
C PHE A 353 17.93 17.17 49.42
N ASP A 354 18.56 16.00 49.39
CA ASP A 354 18.10 14.85 50.15
C ASP A 354 18.79 14.83 51.51
N SER A 355 18.01 14.75 52.59
CA SER A 355 18.56 14.69 53.94
C SER A 355 19.14 13.30 54.21
N ILE A 356 20.35 13.25 54.77
CA ILE A 356 21.01 12.00 55.16
C ILE A 356 20.05 11.20 56.07
N PRO A 357 19.78 9.91 55.76
CA PRO A 357 18.88 9.09 56.56
C PRO A 357 19.27 9.09 58.04
N SER A 358 18.28 9.23 58.93
CA SER A 358 18.49 9.30 60.39
C SER A 358 19.21 8.07 60.96
N GLU A 359 19.04 6.90 60.34
CA GLU A 359 19.77 5.67 60.69
C GLU A 359 21.28 5.79 60.47
N LEU A 360 21.72 6.54 59.45
CA LEU A 360 23.13 6.77 59.18
C LEU A 360 23.76 7.70 60.24
N HIS A 361 22.99 8.67 60.73
CA HIS A 361 23.40 9.54 61.84
C HIS A 361 23.58 8.74 63.15
N LEU A 362 22.73 7.75 63.41
CA LEU A 362 22.88 6.83 64.55
C LEU A 362 24.16 5.99 64.42
N LEU A 363 24.39 5.37 63.26
CA LEU A 363 25.60 4.59 62.97
C LEU A 363 26.89 5.43 63.08
N TRP A 364 26.88 6.68 62.62
CA TRP A 364 28.05 7.56 62.73
C TRP A 364 28.31 8.02 64.16
N ARG A 365 27.24 8.19 64.95
CA ARG A 365 27.32 8.51 66.38
C ARG A 365 27.87 7.30 67.18
N GLU A 366 27.48 6.08 66.81
CA GLU A 366 28.04 4.84 67.38
C GLU A 366 29.50 4.58 66.97
N LEU A 367 29.87 4.87 65.73
CA LEU A 367 31.23 4.67 65.19
C LEU A 367 32.22 5.80 65.52
N LYS A 368 31.81 6.85 66.26
CA LYS A 368 32.62 8.04 66.60
C LYS A 368 33.31 8.70 65.38
N VAL A 369 32.69 8.67 64.20
CA VAL A 369 33.22 9.38 63.02
C VAL A 369 32.63 10.79 62.99
N SER A 370 33.39 11.77 63.47
CA SER A 370 33.05 13.19 63.30
C SER A 370 33.31 13.60 61.87
N ILE A 371 32.25 13.87 61.10
CA ILE A 371 32.39 14.61 59.85
C ILE A 371 32.33 16.08 60.19
N LYS A 372 33.48 16.75 60.04
CA LYS A 372 33.53 18.21 60.01
C LYS A 372 32.73 18.67 58.78
N SER A 373 31.72 19.48 59.07
CA SER A 373 30.78 20.10 58.12
C SER A 373 31.44 20.74 56.91
#